data_AF-K1SM73-F1
#
_entry.id   AF-K1SM73-F1
#
_cell.length_a   1.000
_cell.length_b   1.000
_cell.length_c   1.000
_cell.angle_alpha   90.00
_cell.angle_beta   90.00
_cell.angle_gamma   90.00
#
_symmetry.space_group_name_H-M   'P 1'
#
loop_
_entity.id
_entity.type
_entity.pdbx_description
1 polymer ?
#
loop_
_entity_poly.entity_id
_entity_poly.type
_entity_poly.pdbx_seq_one_letter_code
_entity_poly.pdbx_strand_id
1 'polypeptide(L)'
;METFVNTYGVNKPDTENTVPKPDGTVNDLVISKTVTGNYGERDKKFIFEITINGAEGEWYNLEGQPAIKKGTAARIELKHGDTVKIYGLTENDTYTIKELEADDYKTTFETKLNGTNKAGGSGNIKTATGTIDAGTSLQTQEVAFTNDRTGSATGFASSYGPYALMVVLAGAVAFVLFRKKRAEY
;
A
#
# COMPACT_ATOMS: atom_id res chain seq x y z
N MET A 1 0.64 -12.03 25.46
CA MET A 1 0.22 -11.52 24.14
C MET A 1 -0.63 -12.62 23.54
N GLU A 2 -1.94 -12.41 23.42
CA GLU A 2 -2.78 -13.39 22.74
C GLU A 2 -2.50 -13.29 21.25
N THR A 3 -1.98 -14.36 20.67
CA THR A 3 -1.86 -14.49 19.22
C THR A 3 -3.26 -14.68 18.67
N PHE A 4 -3.79 -13.70 17.94
CA PHE A 4 -5.03 -13.88 17.18
C PHE A 4 -4.84 -15.06 16.24
N VAL A 5 -5.57 -16.14 16.47
CA VAL A 5 -5.61 -17.31 15.60
C VAL A 5 -6.78 -17.13 14.66
N ASN A 6 -6.53 -17.18 13.35
CA ASN A 6 -7.59 -17.24 12.35
C ASN A 6 -8.48 -18.47 12.65
N THR A 7 -9.78 -18.25 12.91
CA THR A 7 -10.75 -19.31 13.23
C THR A 7 -11.53 -19.82 12.02
N TYR A 8 -11.29 -19.26 10.83
CA TYR A 8 -11.78 -19.84 9.58
C TYR A 8 -10.93 -21.06 9.24
N GLY A 9 -11.52 -22.12 8.67
CA GLY A 9 -10.80 -23.35 8.29
C GLY A 9 -9.96 -23.93 9.43
N VAL A 10 -10.55 -24.11 10.61
CA VAL A 10 -9.90 -24.78 11.74
C VAL A 10 -10.52 -26.15 11.96
N ASN A 11 -9.68 -27.13 12.26
CA ASN A 11 -10.17 -28.42 12.73
C ASN A 11 -10.94 -28.23 14.04
N LYS A 12 -12.08 -28.91 14.17
CA LYS A 12 -12.84 -28.90 15.44
C LYS A 12 -11.96 -29.49 16.54
N PRO A 13 -12.01 -28.92 17.77
CA PRO A 13 -11.31 -29.51 18.90
C PRO A 13 -11.78 -30.95 19.12
N ASP A 14 -10.84 -31.86 19.35
CA ASP A 14 -11.13 -33.24 19.73
C ASP A 14 -10.35 -33.61 21.01
N THR A 15 -10.46 -34.86 21.44
CA THR A 15 -9.80 -35.34 22.66
C THR A 15 -8.27 -35.28 22.60
N GLU A 16 -7.68 -35.17 21.41
CA GLU A 16 -6.23 -35.11 21.18
C GLU A 16 -5.76 -33.67 20.88
N ASN A 17 -6.62 -32.83 20.30
CA ASN A 17 -6.37 -31.44 19.93
C ASN A 17 -7.38 -30.50 20.61
N THR A 18 -7.04 -30.04 21.81
CA THR A 18 -7.90 -29.14 22.60
C THR A 18 -7.86 -27.68 22.13
N VAL A 19 -6.89 -27.32 21.29
CA VAL A 19 -6.71 -25.97 20.71
C VAL A 19 -7.10 -26.02 19.22
N PRO A 20 -8.02 -25.16 18.75
CA PRO A 20 -8.34 -25.06 17.33
C PRO A 20 -7.08 -24.75 16.52
N LYS A 21 -6.74 -25.62 15.57
CA LYS A 21 -5.60 -25.45 14.67
C LYS A 21 -6.13 -25.20 13.26
N PRO A 22 -5.64 -24.15 12.56
CA PRO A 22 -5.92 -23.98 11.15
C PRO A 22 -5.54 -25.23 10.36
N ASP A 23 -6.49 -25.76 9.59
CA ASP A 23 -6.30 -26.95 8.76
C ASP A 23 -5.59 -26.64 7.43
N GLY A 24 -5.39 -25.35 7.13
CA GLY A 24 -4.74 -24.86 5.91
C GLY A 24 -5.67 -24.72 4.71
N THR A 25 -6.96 -24.99 4.87
CA THR A 25 -7.96 -24.80 3.81
C THR A 25 -8.28 -23.34 3.54
N VAL A 26 -8.03 -22.47 4.53
CA VAL A 26 -8.15 -21.02 4.39
C VAL A 26 -6.86 -20.31 4.78
N ASN A 27 -6.64 -19.17 4.14
CA ASN A 27 -5.43 -18.39 4.15
C ASN A 27 -5.73 -16.91 4.34
N ASP A 28 -4.70 -16.17 4.74
CA ASP A 28 -4.75 -14.73 4.97
C ASP A 28 -4.06 -14.00 3.81
N LEU A 29 -4.69 -12.92 3.34
CA LEU A 29 -4.08 -11.95 2.43
C LEU A 29 -3.79 -10.67 3.21
N VAL A 30 -2.52 -10.28 3.24
CA VAL A 30 -2.02 -9.08 3.92
C VAL A 30 -1.64 -8.05 2.86
N ILE A 31 -2.08 -6.82 3.05
CA ILE A 31 -1.68 -5.68 2.22
C ILE A 31 -0.90 -4.74 3.13
N SER A 32 0.30 -4.34 2.71
CA SER A 32 1.14 -3.43 3.49
C SER A 32 1.63 -2.26 2.64
N LYS A 33 1.79 -1.09 3.27
CA LYS A 33 2.22 0.13 2.59
C LYS A 33 3.52 0.70 3.14
N THR A 34 4.50 0.89 2.27
CA THR A 34 5.75 1.61 2.56
C THR A 34 5.86 2.86 1.68
N VAL A 35 6.30 3.97 2.29
CA VAL A 35 6.61 5.22 1.58
C VAL A 35 8.07 5.56 1.81
N THR A 36 8.79 5.81 0.71
CA THR A 36 10.24 6.05 0.65
C THR A 36 10.55 7.31 -0.16
N GLY A 37 11.83 7.69 -0.17
CA GLY A 37 12.29 8.92 -0.80
C GLY A 37 12.20 10.14 0.11
N ASN A 38 12.97 11.17 -0.22
CA ASN A 38 13.09 12.41 0.55
C ASN A 38 11.87 13.33 0.41
N TYR A 39 11.04 13.14 -0.62
CA TYR A 39 9.76 13.84 -0.80
C TYR A 39 8.56 12.93 -0.55
N GLY A 40 8.79 11.72 -0.01
CA GLY A 40 7.74 10.78 0.31
C GLY A 40 6.89 11.25 1.49
N GLU A 41 5.59 11.44 1.25
CA GLU A 41 4.63 11.87 2.27
C GLU A 41 4.14 10.66 3.08
N ARG A 42 4.67 10.49 4.29
CA ARG A 42 4.38 9.32 5.14
C ARG A 42 2.99 9.36 5.78
N ASP A 43 2.44 10.56 5.96
CA ASP A 43 1.09 10.76 6.49
C ASP A 43 0.00 10.75 5.40
N LYS A 44 0.39 10.74 4.12
CA LYS A 44 -0.56 10.64 2.99
C LYS A 44 -1.27 9.29 3.06
N LYS A 45 -2.60 9.35 2.95
CA LYS A 45 -3.44 8.16 2.84
C LYS A 45 -3.50 7.73 1.37
N PHE A 46 -2.97 6.56 1.08
CA PHE A 46 -3.05 5.96 -0.25
C PHE A 46 -4.29 5.08 -0.33
N ILE A 47 -5.05 5.22 -1.43
CA ILE A 47 -6.30 4.51 -1.62
C ILE A 47 -6.02 3.22 -2.39
N PHE A 48 -6.48 2.09 -1.85
CA PHE A 48 -6.41 0.81 -2.52
C PHE A 48 -7.81 0.32 -2.87
N GLU A 49 -7.97 -0.19 -4.08
CA GLU A 49 -9.15 -0.90 -4.55
C GLU A 49 -8.82 -2.39 -4.64
N ILE A 50 -9.60 -3.20 -3.95
CA ILE A 50 -9.37 -4.64 -3.78
C ILE A 50 -10.56 -5.40 -4.32
N THR A 51 -10.30 -6.37 -5.18
CA THR A 51 -11.29 -7.32 -5.68
C THR A 51 -10.77 -8.73 -5.48
N ILE A 52 -11.60 -9.61 -4.92
CA ILE A 52 -11.29 -11.03 -4.73
C ILE A 52 -12.32 -11.85 -5.51
N ASN A 53 -11.85 -12.82 -6.30
CA ASN A 53 -12.68 -13.76 -7.03
C ASN A 53 -12.38 -15.19 -6.57
N GLY A 54 -13.33 -15.78 -5.83
CA GLY A 54 -13.34 -17.20 -5.48
C GLY A 54 -14.58 -17.94 -5.98
N ALA A 55 -15.12 -18.85 -5.19
CA ALA A 55 -16.33 -19.62 -5.51
C ALA A 55 -17.62 -18.81 -5.36
N GLU A 56 -18.73 -19.28 -5.96
CA GLU A 56 -20.03 -18.58 -5.81
C GLU A 56 -20.51 -18.53 -4.36
N GLY A 57 -21.05 -17.38 -3.96
CA GLY A 57 -21.58 -17.16 -2.61
C GLY A 57 -20.55 -16.77 -1.56
N GLU A 58 -19.27 -16.68 -1.90
CA GLU A 58 -18.20 -16.37 -0.95
C GLU A 58 -18.13 -14.90 -0.53
N TRP A 59 -17.67 -14.72 0.72
CA TRP A 59 -17.42 -13.45 1.39
C TRP A 59 -16.09 -13.53 2.14
N TYR A 60 -15.33 -12.44 2.09
CA TYR A 60 -14.01 -12.34 2.70
C TYR A 60 -14.03 -11.28 3.80
N ASN A 61 -13.54 -11.62 4.99
CA ASN A 61 -13.56 -10.71 6.12
C ASN A 61 -12.40 -9.73 6.03
N LEU A 62 -12.67 -8.45 5.85
CA LEU A 62 -11.67 -7.38 5.83
C LEU A 62 -11.53 -6.79 7.23
N GLU A 63 -10.32 -6.79 7.77
CA GLU A 63 -10.07 -6.34 9.14
C GLU A 63 -10.52 -4.89 9.38
N GLY A 64 -11.40 -4.69 10.37
CA GLY A 64 -11.90 -3.38 10.75
C GLY A 64 -12.85 -2.71 9.74
N GLN A 65 -13.34 -3.44 8.74
CA GLN A 65 -14.17 -2.93 7.65
C GLN A 65 -15.30 -3.92 7.29
N PRO A 66 -16.29 -3.52 6.47
CA PRO A 66 -17.27 -4.45 5.92
C PRO A 66 -16.60 -5.56 5.10
N ALA A 67 -17.17 -6.76 5.18
CA ALA A 67 -16.72 -7.91 4.40
C ALA A 67 -16.84 -7.65 2.88
N ILE A 68 -15.90 -8.21 2.13
CA ILE A 68 -15.83 -8.11 0.68
C ILE A 68 -16.63 -9.28 0.09
N LYS A 69 -17.67 -8.98 -0.68
CA LYS A 69 -18.35 -10.00 -1.48
C LYS A 69 -17.48 -10.35 -2.69
N LYS A 70 -17.40 -11.63 -3.07
CA LYS A 70 -16.74 -12.04 -4.32
C LYS A 70 -17.09 -11.12 -5.50
N GLY A 71 -16.06 -10.77 -6.27
CA GLY A 71 -16.16 -10.00 -7.50
C GLY A 71 -16.55 -8.54 -7.30
N THR A 72 -16.74 -8.09 -6.06
CA THR A 72 -17.01 -6.69 -5.74
C THR A 72 -15.73 -5.99 -5.31
N ALA A 73 -15.65 -4.70 -5.65
CA ALA A 73 -14.53 -3.85 -5.26
C ALA A 73 -14.75 -3.27 -3.85
N ALA A 74 -13.77 -3.43 -2.98
CA ALA A 74 -13.69 -2.75 -1.69
C ALA A 74 -12.57 -1.72 -1.71
N ARG A 75 -12.76 -0.59 -1.02
CA ARG A 75 -11.75 0.46 -0.91
C ARG A 75 -11.25 0.61 0.52
N ILE A 76 -9.94 0.78 0.65
CA ILE A 76 -9.27 1.05 1.93
C ILE A 76 -8.27 2.19 1.77
N GLU A 77 -7.88 2.77 2.90
CA GLU A 77 -6.84 3.79 2.99
C GLU A 77 -5.69 3.26 3.83
N LEU A 78 -4.46 3.29 3.32
CA LEU A 78 -3.25 2.94 4.06
C LEU A 78 -2.24 4.09 4.01
N LYS A 79 -1.69 4.46 5.17
CA LYS A 79 -0.53 5.35 5.28
C LYS A 79 0.77 4.54 5.29
N HIS A 80 1.89 5.23 5.36
CA HIS A 80 3.16 4.56 5.57
C HIS A 80 3.16 3.73 6.86
N GLY A 81 3.55 2.46 6.76
CA GLY A 81 3.61 1.53 7.88
C GLY A 81 2.29 0.84 8.19
N ASP A 82 1.19 1.27 7.56
CA ASP A 82 -0.11 0.63 7.76
C ASP A 82 -0.15 -0.73 7.04
N THR A 83 -0.90 -1.64 7.62
CA THR A 83 -1.22 -2.96 7.07
C THR A 83 -2.68 -3.27 7.33
N VAL A 84 -3.27 -4.09 6.47
CA VAL A 84 -4.60 -4.67 6.68
C VAL A 84 -4.59 -6.13 6.30
N LYS A 85 -5.41 -6.93 6.99
CA LYS A 85 -5.60 -8.35 6.71
C LYS A 85 -6.97 -8.62 6.13
N ILE A 86 -7.01 -9.56 5.20
CA ILE A 86 -8.23 -10.15 4.66
C ILE A 86 -8.18 -11.64 4.98
N TYR A 87 -9.24 -12.12 5.62
CA TYR A 87 -9.34 -13.48 6.11
C TYR A 87 -10.33 -14.30 5.26
N GLY A 88 -10.12 -15.61 5.25
CA GLY A 88 -11.05 -16.58 4.68
C GLY A 88 -10.86 -16.82 3.18
N LEU A 89 -9.66 -16.65 2.66
CA LEU A 89 -9.36 -16.95 1.26
C LEU A 89 -8.97 -18.43 1.12
N THR A 90 -9.46 -19.11 0.09
CA THR A 90 -9.15 -20.52 -0.18
C THR A 90 -8.16 -20.66 -1.33
N GLU A 91 -7.64 -21.87 -1.52
CA GLU A 91 -6.80 -22.19 -2.68
C GLU A 91 -7.52 -21.84 -3.98
N ASN A 92 -6.79 -21.23 -4.92
CA ASN A 92 -7.28 -20.77 -6.23
C ASN A 92 -8.11 -19.49 -6.23
N ASP A 93 -8.43 -18.91 -5.07
CA ASP A 93 -8.95 -17.55 -5.03
C ASP A 93 -7.95 -16.61 -5.68
N THR A 94 -8.46 -15.70 -6.51
CA THR A 94 -7.63 -14.69 -7.18
C THR A 94 -7.92 -13.32 -6.60
N TYR A 95 -6.88 -12.50 -6.47
CA TYR A 95 -7.01 -11.12 -6.04
C TYR A 95 -6.49 -10.16 -7.09
N THR A 96 -7.08 -8.98 -7.09
CA THR A 96 -6.58 -7.78 -7.79
C THR A 96 -6.55 -6.65 -6.77
N ILE A 97 -5.38 -6.08 -6.54
CA ILE A 97 -5.17 -4.93 -5.66
C ILE A 97 -4.61 -3.80 -6.51
N LYS A 98 -5.33 -2.68 -6.57
CA LYS A 98 -4.96 -1.50 -7.34
C LYS A 98 -4.77 -0.32 -6.40
N GLU A 99 -3.58 0.28 -6.43
CA GLU A 99 -3.34 1.57 -5.80
C GLU A 99 -3.81 2.71 -6.71
N LEU A 100 -4.66 3.57 -6.16
CA LEU A 100 -5.22 4.74 -6.82
C LEU A 100 -4.45 6.01 -6.44
N GLU A 101 -4.44 7.00 -7.34
CA GLU A 101 -4.01 8.39 -7.04
C GLU A 101 -2.56 8.55 -6.52
N ALA A 102 -1.66 7.67 -6.96
CA ALA A 102 -0.22 7.70 -6.68
C ALA A 102 0.64 8.08 -7.90
N ASP A 103 0.18 9.00 -8.76
CA ASP A 103 0.86 9.35 -10.03
C ASP A 103 2.19 10.09 -9.85
N ASP A 104 2.37 10.76 -8.71
CA ASP A 104 3.59 11.46 -8.34
C ASP A 104 4.63 10.57 -7.63
N TYR A 105 4.33 9.27 -7.49
CA TYR A 105 5.21 8.26 -6.89
C TYR A 105 5.62 7.21 -7.92
N LYS A 106 6.83 6.68 -7.78
CA LYS A 106 7.23 5.44 -8.41
C LYS A 106 6.75 4.29 -7.53
N THR A 107 5.71 3.61 -7.99
CA THR A 107 5.06 2.50 -7.28
C THR A 107 5.68 1.15 -7.67
N THR A 108 5.92 0.31 -6.68
CA THR A 108 6.36 -1.08 -6.85
C THR A 108 5.61 -1.97 -5.87
N PHE A 109 5.59 -3.28 -6.10
CA PHE A 109 5.08 -4.21 -5.11
C PHE A 109 5.90 -5.51 -5.07
N GLU A 110 5.86 -6.18 -3.93
CA GLU A 110 6.36 -7.53 -3.74
C GLU A 110 5.26 -8.43 -3.17
N THR A 111 5.16 -9.65 -3.67
CA THR A 111 4.30 -10.68 -3.11
C THR A 111 5.16 -11.71 -2.37
N LYS A 112 4.81 -12.03 -1.13
CA LYS A 112 5.49 -13.02 -0.29
C LYS A 112 4.50 -14.08 0.19
N LEU A 113 4.95 -15.32 0.27
CA LEU A 113 4.24 -16.43 0.91
C LEU A 113 5.01 -16.82 2.17
N ASN A 114 4.43 -16.62 3.35
CA ASN A 114 5.07 -16.88 4.65
C ASN A 114 6.48 -16.26 4.75
N GLY A 115 6.62 -15.02 4.26
CA GLY A 115 7.90 -14.29 4.24
C GLY A 115 8.86 -14.68 3.10
N THR A 116 8.54 -15.67 2.27
CA THR A 116 9.35 -16.05 1.10
C THR A 116 8.86 -15.30 -0.14
N ASN A 117 9.77 -14.63 -0.87
CA ASN A 117 9.43 -13.88 -2.08
C ASN A 117 8.85 -14.81 -3.16
N LYS A 118 7.73 -14.38 -3.76
CA LYS A 118 7.01 -15.12 -4.82
C LYS A 118 6.97 -14.37 -6.14
N ALA A 119 6.63 -13.08 -6.10
CA ALA A 119 6.51 -12.25 -7.29
C ALA A 119 6.76 -10.78 -6.93
N GLY A 120 6.85 -9.92 -7.93
CA GLY A 120 6.91 -8.48 -7.72
C GLY A 120 6.67 -7.71 -9.01
N GLY A 121 6.26 -6.45 -8.86
CA GLY A 121 6.09 -5.49 -9.94
C GLY A 121 7.04 -4.31 -9.78
N SER A 122 7.76 -3.98 -10.85
CA SER A 122 8.64 -2.81 -10.94
C SER A 122 8.30 -1.97 -12.17
N GLY A 123 8.76 -0.71 -12.21
CA GLY A 123 8.49 0.19 -13.33
C GLY A 123 7.21 1.01 -13.19
N ASN A 124 6.88 1.45 -11.97
CA ASN A 124 5.68 2.22 -11.66
C ASN A 124 4.37 1.44 -11.86
N ILE A 125 4.34 0.20 -11.37
CA ILE A 125 3.18 -0.69 -11.46
C ILE A 125 2.32 -0.50 -10.22
N LYS A 126 1.05 -0.14 -10.43
CA LYS A 126 0.07 0.13 -9.37
C LYS A 126 -0.95 -0.98 -9.15
N THR A 127 -0.90 -2.02 -9.96
CA THR A 127 -1.82 -3.15 -9.87
C THR A 127 -1.03 -4.42 -9.58
N ALA A 128 -1.35 -5.07 -8.47
CA ALA A 128 -0.88 -6.40 -8.14
C ALA A 128 -2.02 -7.40 -8.37
N THR A 129 -1.73 -8.51 -9.04
CA THR A 129 -2.63 -9.64 -9.18
C THR A 129 -1.95 -10.89 -8.66
N GLY A 130 -2.74 -11.86 -8.23
CA GLY A 130 -2.21 -13.15 -7.81
C GLY A 130 -3.29 -14.15 -7.50
N THR A 131 -2.84 -15.37 -7.26
CA THR A 131 -3.64 -16.51 -6.83
C THR A 131 -3.15 -16.95 -5.46
N ILE A 132 -4.10 -17.29 -4.58
CA ILE A 132 -3.84 -17.83 -3.26
C ILE A 132 -3.31 -19.25 -3.39
N ASP A 133 -2.17 -19.50 -2.75
CA ASP A 133 -1.53 -20.81 -2.74
C ASP A 133 -2.24 -21.81 -1.84
N ALA A 134 -2.16 -23.07 -2.23
CA ALA A 134 -2.53 -24.19 -1.39
C ALA A 134 -1.61 -24.28 -0.17
N GLY A 135 -2.13 -24.79 0.94
CA GLY A 135 -1.34 -25.07 2.13
C GLY A 135 -1.89 -26.25 2.91
N THR A 136 -1.03 -26.89 3.70
CA THR A 136 -1.42 -27.88 4.73
C THR A 136 -1.47 -27.26 6.14
N SER A 137 -1.32 -25.94 6.20
CA SER A 137 -1.39 -25.08 7.38
C SER A 137 -1.71 -23.66 6.94
N LEU A 138 -2.12 -22.78 7.86
CA LEU A 138 -2.44 -21.38 7.56
C LEU A 138 -1.28 -20.72 6.80
N GLN A 139 -1.56 -20.27 5.58
CA GLN A 139 -0.63 -19.46 4.81
C GLN A 139 -0.95 -17.98 5.00
N THR A 140 0.10 -17.16 5.04
CA THR A 140 0.01 -15.71 4.98
C THR A 140 0.64 -15.25 3.68
N GLN A 141 -0.19 -14.80 2.75
CA GLN A 141 0.26 -14.14 1.54
C GLN A 141 0.28 -12.64 1.76
N GLU A 142 1.45 -12.01 1.63
CA GLU A 142 1.61 -10.56 1.75
C GLU A 142 1.79 -9.94 0.37
N VAL A 143 1.12 -8.83 0.11
CA VAL A 143 1.35 -7.93 -1.02
C VAL A 143 1.80 -6.58 -0.47
N ALA A 144 3.11 -6.34 -0.52
CA ALA A 144 3.75 -5.16 0.02
C ALA A 144 3.94 -4.10 -1.08
N PHE A 145 3.20 -3.00 -1.02
CA PHE A 145 3.34 -1.88 -1.93
C PHE A 145 4.36 -0.87 -1.40
N THR A 146 5.29 -0.44 -2.26
CA THR A 146 6.27 0.61 -1.96
C THR A 146 6.12 1.77 -2.92
N ASN A 147 5.89 2.96 -2.35
CA ASN A 147 5.88 4.23 -3.08
C ASN A 147 7.16 4.99 -2.80
N ASP A 148 7.95 5.22 -3.84
CA ASP A 148 9.13 6.08 -3.75
C ASP A 148 8.83 7.44 -4.40
N ARG A 149 9.19 8.52 -3.68
CA ARG A 149 9.25 9.87 -4.23
C ARG A 149 10.59 10.50 -3.88
N THR A 150 11.58 10.15 -4.67
CA THR A 150 12.94 10.70 -4.57
C THR A 150 13.14 11.83 -5.57
N GLY A 151 13.75 12.93 -5.12
CA GLY A 151 14.11 14.07 -5.98
C GLY A 151 15.32 14.85 -5.47
N SER A 152 15.86 15.72 -6.31
CA SER A 152 16.90 16.71 -5.95
C SER A 152 16.27 18.10 -5.89
N ALA A 153 16.73 18.97 -4.98
CA ALA A 153 16.32 20.39 -4.94
C ALA A 153 16.50 21.10 -6.30
N THR A 154 17.46 20.66 -7.12
CA THR A 154 17.68 21.18 -8.48
C THR A 154 16.75 20.58 -9.55
N GLY A 155 16.12 19.44 -9.29
CA GLY A 155 15.20 18.77 -10.21
C GLY A 155 13.76 19.29 -10.14
N PHE A 156 13.33 19.87 -9.00
CA PHE A 156 12.00 20.48 -8.87
C PHE A 156 11.85 21.79 -9.69
N ALA A 157 12.96 22.49 -9.97
CA ALA A 157 12.97 23.67 -10.83
C ALA A 157 12.80 23.36 -12.33
N SER A 158 12.88 22.08 -12.73
CA SER A 158 12.65 21.67 -14.12
C SER A 158 11.23 21.15 -14.36
N SER A 159 10.53 20.69 -13.32
CA SER A 159 9.14 20.21 -13.42
C SER A 159 8.10 21.35 -13.41
N TYR A 160 8.46 22.50 -12.84
CA TYR A 160 7.74 23.76 -13.01
C TYR A 160 8.67 24.66 -13.82
N GLY A 161 8.26 25.07 -15.03
CA GLY A 161 9.09 25.90 -15.91
C GLY A 161 9.64 27.17 -15.24
N PRO A 162 10.49 27.96 -15.94
CA PRO A 162 11.38 29.00 -15.38
C PRO A 162 10.73 30.11 -14.51
N TYR A 163 9.42 30.10 -14.32
CA TYR A 163 8.65 31.07 -13.55
C TYR A 163 8.59 30.82 -12.04
N ALA A 164 8.93 29.63 -11.54
CA ALA A 164 8.94 29.37 -10.10
C ALA A 164 10.15 30.01 -9.37
N LEU A 165 11.22 30.38 -10.09
CA LEU A 165 12.42 30.99 -9.50
C LEU A 165 12.48 32.54 -9.58
N MET A 166 11.58 33.19 -10.33
CA MET A 166 11.71 34.64 -10.60
C MET A 166 11.22 35.57 -9.47
N VAL A 167 10.63 35.04 -8.39
CA VAL A 167 10.12 35.89 -7.30
C VAL A 167 11.21 36.32 -6.31
N VAL A 168 12.37 35.65 -6.27
CA VAL A 168 13.44 35.99 -5.30
C VAL A 168 14.48 36.96 -5.88
N LEU A 169 14.67 37.02 -7.20
CA LEU A 169 15.67 37.89 -7.84
C LEU A 169 15.22 39.36 -8.03
N ALA A 170 13.91 39.64 -8.09
CA ALA A 170 13.41 41.01 -8.25
C ALA A 170 13.49 41.86 -6.96
N GLY A 171 13.36 41.23 -5.78
CA GLY A 171 13.39 41.93 -4.49
C GLY A 171 14.77 42.51 -4.13
N ALA A 172 15.85 41.81 -4.47
CA ALA A 172 17.21 42.25 -4.19
C ALA A 172 17.63 43.44 -5.08
N VAL A 173 17.19 43.49 -6.34
CA VAL A 173 17.52 44.60 -7.26
C VAL A 173 16.75 45.88 -6.89
N ALA A 174 15.49 45.78 -6.47
CA ALA A 174 14.71 46.94 -6.05
C ALA A 174 15.28 47.60 -4.77
N PHE A 175 15.73 46.80 -3.78
CA PHE A 175 16.31 47.34 -2.53
C PHE A 175 17.65 48.05 -2.76
N VAL A 176 18.44 47.60 -3.74
CA VAL A 176 19.72 48.23 -4.10
C VAL A 176 19.52 49.52 -4.90
N LEU A 177 18.53 49.58 -5.81
CA LEU A 177 18.28 50.77 -6.63
C LEU A 177 17.62 51.93 -5.87
N PHE A 178 16.85 51.67 -4.80
CA PHE A 178 16.23 52.73 -4.00
C PHE A 178 17.08 53.27 -2.85
N ARG A 179 18.31 52.76 -2.66
CA ARG A 179 19.15 53.19 -1.52
C ARG A 179 19.88 54.52 -1.72
N LYS A 180 19.73 55.20 -2.87
CA LYS A 180 20.47 56.43 -3.14
C LYS A 180 19.62 57.52 -3.76
N LYS A 181 18.74 58.15 -2.95
CA LYS A 181 18.51 59.61 -2.96
C LYS A 181 17.93 60.06 -1.61
N ARG A 182 18.80 60.35 -0.66
CA ARG A 182 18.58 61.52 0.23
C ARG A 182 19.62 62.56 -0.19
N ALA A 183 19.13 63.58 -0.89
CA ALA A 183 19.89 64.81 -1.08
C ALA A 183 19.72 65.62 0.20
N GLU A 184 20.84 65.96 0.85
CA GLU A 184 20.88 67.02 1.86
C GLU A 184 21.61 68.22 1.25
N TYR A 185 20.91 69.36 1.32
CA TYR A 185 21.27 70.77 1.16
C TYR A 185 21.99 71.23 -0.11
#